data_AF-A0A937UJS7-F1
#
_entry.id   AF-A0A937UJS7-F1
#
_cell.length_a   1.000
_cell.length_b   1.000
_cell.length_c   1.000
_cell.angle_alpha   90.00
_cell.angle_beta   90.00
_cell.angle_gamma   90.00
#
_symmetry.space_group_name_H-M   'P 1'
#
loop_
_entity.id
_entity.type
_entity.pdbx_description
1 polymer ?
#
loop_
_entity_poly.entity_id
_entity_poly.type
_entity_poly.pdbx_seq_one_letter_code
_entity_poly.pdbx_strand_id
1 'polypeptide(L)'
;MQSEHQAILWVKNGCGRCEAAKEALADAQPDVRPIEMAWEGEDPLAVEVLAQLAWQDWELPVVLLADEFVEPEELLAQSCDGGAGSCTTTP
;
A
#
# COMPACT_ATOMS: atom_id res chain seq x y z
N MET A 1 -17.28 -3.04 -18.65
CA MET A 1 -16.87 -2.03 -17.67
C MET A 1 -15.67 -2.64 -16.97
N GLN A 2 -14.46 -2.28 -17.39
CA GLN A 2 -13.25 -2.81 -16.77
C GLN A 2 -13.09 -2.03 -15.46
N SER A 3 -13.36 -2.68 -14.34
CA SER A 3 -12.92 -2.17 -13.04
C SER A 3 -11.40 -2.27 -13.08
N GLU A 4 -10.73 -1.16 -13.36
CA GLU A 4 -9.30 -1.05 -13.14
C GLU A 4 -9.08 -1.44 -11.68
N HIS A 5 -8.34 -2.53 -11.43
CA HIS A 5 -8.01 -2.99 -10.09
C HIS A 5 -7.07 -1.94 -9.48
N GLN A 6 -7.66 -0.88 -8.93
CA GLN A 6 -6.94 0.24 -8.34
C GLN A 6 -6.39 -0.21 -7.00
N ALA A 7 -5.07 -0.35 -6.89
CA ALA A 7 -4.45 -0.57 -5.60
C ALA A 7 -4.35 0.75 -4.84
N ILE A 8 -4.75 0.73 -3.58
CA ILE A 8 -4.77 1.90 -2.71
C ILE A 8 -3.79 1.67 -1.57
N LEU A 9 -2.75 2.48 -1.49
CA LEU A 9 -1.80 2.47 -0.38
C LEU A 9 -2.30 3.38 0.73
N TRP A 10 -2.69 2.81 1.86
CA TRP A 10 -3.11 3.55 3.04
C TRP A 10 -1.90 3.90 3.90
N VAL A 11 -1.74 5.20 4.17
CA VAL A 11 -0.61 5.73 4.97
C VAL A 11 -1.08 6.67 6.06
N LYS A 12 -0.31 6.75 7.14
CA LYS A 12 -0.49 7.74 8.20
C LYS A 12 0.53 8.87 8.05
N ASN A 13 0.09 10.11 8.22
CA ASN A 13 1.01 11.24 8.25
C ASN A 13 1.98 11.15 9.45
N GLY A 14 3.26 11.41 9.23
CA GLY A 14 4.31 11.29 10.26
C GLY A 14 4.80 9.87 10.55
N CYS A 15 4.40 8.88 9.74
CA CYS A 15 4.89 7.51 9.81
C CYS A 15 6.11 7.33 8.89
N GLY A 16 7.30 7.12 9.48
CA GLY A 16 8.53 6.95 8.70
C GLY A 16 8.51 5.74 7.75
N ARG A 17 7.91 4.62 8.17
CA ARG A 17 7.71 3.44 7.29
C ARG A 17 6.77 3.73 6.12
N CYS A 18 5.81 4.64 6.30
CA CYS A 18 4.81 4.96 5.31
C CYS A 18 5.38 5.82 4.17
N GLU A 19 6.27 6.76 4.49
CA GLU A 19 6.98 7.54 3.48
C GLU A 19 7.90 6.63 2.64
N ALA A 20 8.64 5.72 3.28
CA ALA A 20 9.46 4.74 2.57
C ALA A 20 8.62 3.83 1.65
N ALA A 21 7.45 3.38 2.10
CA ALA A 21 6.54 2.56 1.29
C ALA A 21 5.97 3.34 0.09
N LYS A 22 5.65 4.64 0.25
CA LYS A 22 5.21 5.50 -0.86
C LYS A 22 6.28 5.60 -1.94
N GLU A 23 7.53 5.86 -1.55
CA GLU A 23 8.64 5.97 -2.51
C GLU A 23 8.91 4.65 -3.22
N ALA A 24 8.95 3.53 -2.49
CA ALA A 24 9.23 2.22 -3.05
C ALA A 24 8.12 1.74 -4.01
N LEU A 25 6.85 1.91 -3.63
CA LEU A 25 5.72 1.51 -4.46
C LEU A 25 5.51 2.44 -5.66
N ALA A 26 5.85 3.73 -5.55
CA ALA A 26 5.77 4.64 -6.69
C ALA A 26 6.69 4.22 -7.85
N ASP A 27 7.86 3.64 -7.54
CA ASP A 27 8.80 3.13 -8.55
C ASP A 27 8.38 1.74 -9.07
N ALA A 28 8.00 0.84 -8.16
CA ALA A 28 7.71 -0.56 -8.50
C ALA A 28 6.32 -0.80 -9.09
N GLN A 29 5.31 -0.03 -8.67
CA GLN A 29 3.91 -0.19 -9.07
C GLN A 29 3.22 1.18 -9.24
N PRO A 30 3.34 1.82 -10.42
CA PRO A 30 2.80 3.16 -10.67
C PRO A 30 1.27 3.26 -10.61
N ASP A 31 0.57 2.11 -10.62
CA ASP A 31 -0.88 2.02 -10.50
C ASP A 31 -1.38 2.11 -9.05
N VAL A 32 -0.47 2.02 -8.06
CA VAL A 32 -0.81 2.16 -6.63
C VAL A 32 -0.95 3.63 -6.27
N ARG A 33 -2.13 4.03 -5.80
CA ARG A 33 -2.36 5.41 -5.35
C ARG A 33 -2.24 5.52 -3.83
N PRO A 34 -1.34 6.36 -3.30
CA PRO A 34 -1.28 6.63 -1.88
C PRO A 34 -2.47 7.50 -1.45
N ILE A 35 -3.20 7.05 -0.42
CA ILE A 35 -4.21 7.81 0.29
C ILE A 35 -3.69 8.07 1.70
N GLU A 36 -3.49 9.34 2.01
CA GLU A 36 -3.10 9.78 3.34
C GLU A 36 -4.34 9.83 4.23
N MET A 37 -4.32 9.07 5.32
CA MET A 37 -5.37 9.15 6.31
C MET A 37 -5.21 10.42 7.13
N ALA A 38 -6.10 11.37 6.88
CA ALA A 38 -6.34 12.45 7.81
C ALA A 38 -6.90 11.84 9.10
N TRP A 39 -6.17 12.02 10.21
CA TRP A 39 -6.77 11.80 11.51
C TRP A 39 -7.89 12.84 11.65
N GLU A 40 -9.10 12.36 11.90
CA GLU A 40 -10.34 13.13 12.15
C GLU A 40 -11.29 13.28 10.95
N GLY A 41 -12.31 12.42 10.91
CA GLY A 41 -13.69 12.76 10.55
C GLY A 41 -14.03 13.18 9.12
N GLU A 42 -13.04 13.45 8.27
CA GLU A 42 -13.27 13.96 6.91
C GLU A 42 -13.50 12.85 5.90
N ASP A 43 -13.00 11.63 6.16
CA ASP A 43 -13.16 10.51 5.25
C ASP A 43 -13.81 9.29 5.96
N PRO A 44 -15.10 8.99 5.67
CA PRO A 44 -15.78 7.87 6.30
C PRO A 44 -15.12 6.52 5.98
N LEU A 45 -14.45 6.40 4.83
CA LEU A 45 -13.74 5.18 4.45
C LEU A 45 -12.48 4.99 5.28
N ALA A 46 -11.79 6.05 5.68
CA ALA A 46 -10.62 5.95 6.55
C ALA A 46 -10.98 5.35 7.92
N VAL A 47 -12.16 5.65 8.46
CA VAL A 47 -12.63 5.05 9.74
C VAL A 47 -12.88 3.56 9.58
N GLU A 48 -13.55 3.15 8.50
CA GLU A 48 -13.82 1.73 8.23
C GLU A 48 -12.53 0.95 8.00
N VAL A 49 -11.57 1.51 7.26
CA VAL A 49 -10.26 0.90 7.03
C VAL A 49 -9.47 0.79 8.33
N LEU A 50 -9.38 1.86 9.13
CA LEU A 50 -8.71 1.82 10.42
C LEU A 50 -9.35 0.80 11.37
N ALA A 51 -10.67 0.68 11.38
CA ALA A 51 -11.37 -0.32 12.17
C ALA A 51 -11.05 -1.75 11.71
N GLN A 52 -10.98 -1.98 10.39
CA GLN A 52 -10.59 -3.27 9.83
C GLN A 52 -9.13 -3.62 10.15
N LEU A 53 -8.21 -2.67 10.01
CA LEU A 53 -6.80 -2.86 10.35
C LEU A 53 -6.61 -3.17 11.83
N ALA A 54 -7.28 -2.40 12.71
CA ALA A 54 -7.25 -2.64 14.15
C ALA A 54 -7.84 -4.02 14.51
N TRP A 55 -8.85 -4.48 13.77
CA TRP A 55 -9.44 -5.80 14.01
C TRP A 55 -8.52 -6.95 13.57
N GLN A 56 -7.72 -6.74 12.51
CA GLN A 56 -6.76 -7.73 12.02
C GLN A 56 -5.39 -7.65 12.73
N ASP A 57 -5.19 -6.69 13.65
CA ASP A 57 -3.90 -6.39 14.29
C ASP A 57 -2.81 -5.92 13.30
N TRP A 58 -3.23 -5.26 12.21
CA TRP A 58 -2.34 -4.73 11.19
C TRP A 58 -1.90 -3.31 11.50
N GLU A 59 -0.62 -3.00 11.23
CA GLU A 59 -0.04 -1.67 11.33
C GLU A 59 0.15 -1.04 9.94
N LEU A 60 0.00 0.29 9.86
CA LEU A 60 0.28 1.05 8.64
C LEU A 60 1.79 1.10 8.36
N PRO A 61 2.23 1.14 7.08
CA PRO A 61 1.44 1.26 5.84
C PRO A 61 0.88 -0.08 5.31
N VAL A 62 -0.27 -0.05 4.65
CA VAL A 62 -0.92 -1.23 4.05
C VAL A 62 -1.49 -0.92 2.67
N VAL A 63 -1.52 -1.90 1.77
CA VAL A 63 -2.12 -1.75 0.44
C VAL A 63 -3.43 -2.52 0.38
N LEU A 64 -4.50 -1.87 -0.04
CA LEU A 64 -5.75 -2.53 -0.43
C LEU A 64 -5.69 -2.85 -1.92
N LEU A 65 -5.58 -4.13 -2.26
CA LEU A 65 -5.55 -4.64 -3.63
C LEU A 65 -6.69 -5.66 -3.79
N ALA A 66 -7.61 -5.41 -4.73
CA ALA A 66 -8.73 -6.32 -5.02
C ALA A 66 -9.53 -6.75 -3.76
N ASP A 67 -9.86 -5.79 -2.89
CA ASP A 67 -10.55 -5.99 -1.61
C ASP A 67 -9.76 -6.75 -0.53
N GLU A 68 -8.44 -6.96 -0.72
CA GLU A 68 -7.56 -7.59 0.26
C GLU A 68 -6.46 -6.63 0.75
N PHE A 69 -6.15 -6.67 2.04
CA PHE A 69 -5.03 -5.93 2.61
C PHE A 69 -3.75 -6.75 2.48
N VAL A 70 -2.70 -6.11 1.94
CA VAL A 70 -1.39 -6.71 1.69
C VAL A 70 -0.30 -5.79 2.22
N GLU A 71 0.78 -6.36 2.74
CA GLU A 71 1.93 -5.56 3.16
C GLU A 71 2.68 -5.00 1.94
N PRO A 72 3.12 -3.72 1.98
CA PRO A 72 3.90 -3.13 0.88
C PRO A 72 5.15 -3.95 0.53
N GLU A 73 5.80 -4.54 1.53
CA GLU A 73 7.02 -5.33 1.37
C GLU A 73 6.75 -6.60 0.53
N GLU A 74 5.59 -7.22 0.70
CA GLU A 74 5.18 -8.38 -0.10
C GLU A 74 4.88 -8.02 -1.55
N LEU A 75 4.28 -6.85 -1.79
CA LEU A 75 4.06 -6.35 -3.15
C LEU A 75 5.37 -6.03 -3.86
N LEU A 76 6.32 -5.42 -3.16
CA LEU A 76 7.67 -5.15 -3.68
C LEU A 76 8.43 -6.45 -4.01
N ALA A 77 8.31 -7.47 -3.14
CA ALA A 77 8.90 -8.78 -3.39
C ALA A 77 8.30 -9.47 -4.63
N GLN A 78 6.99 -9.34 -4.85
CA GLN A 78 6.30 -9.90 -6.02
C GLN A 78 6.63 -9.16 -7.32
N SER A 79 6.83 -7.84 -7.29
CA SER A 79 7.29 -7.06 -8.45
C SER A 79 8.65 -7.55 -8.97
N CYS A 80 9.46 -8.18 -8.11
CA CYS A 80 10.72 -8.82 -8.50
C CYS A 80 10.56 -10.22 -9.12
N ASP A 81 9.40 -10.86 -9.02
CA ASP A 81 9.16 -12.23 -9.54
C ASP A 81 8.40 -12.23 -10.88
N GLY A 82 7.76 -11.10 -11.24
CA GLY A 82 6.73 -11.00 -12.27
C GLY A 82 7.12 -10.37 -13.63
N GLY A 83 8.37 -10.47 -14.08
CA GLY A 83 8.69 -10.32 -15.51
C GLY A 83 9.54 -9.11 -15.95
N ALA A 84 10.64 -9.46 -16.62
CA ALA A 84 11.58 -8.61 -17.37
C ALA A 84 12.62 -7.80 -16.57
N GLY A 85 13.68 -8.50 -16.14
CA GLY A 85 15.05 -7.95 -16.15
C GLY A 85 15.64 -7.50 -14.82
N SER A 86 16.57 -8.31 -14.31
CA SER A 86 17.56 -7.98 -13.27
C SER A 86 17.04 -7.57 -11.89
N CYS A 87 16.63 -8.55 -11.09
CA CYS A 87 16.84 -8.53 -9.64
C CYS A 87 18.34 -8.79 -9.37
N THR A 88 19.22 -7.90 -9.81
CA THR A 88 20.63 -8.00 -9.44
C THR A 88 20.75 -7.64 -7.96
N THR A 89 20.81 -8.68 -7.14
CA THR A 89 21.50 -8.64 -5.85
C THR A 89 22.83 -7.91 -6.07
N THR A 90 22.98 -6.73 -5.50
CA THR A 90 24.31 -6.11 -5.44
C THR A 90 25.02 -6.78 -4.26
N PRO A 91 26.22 -7.37 -4.45
CA PRO A 91 26.95 -8.05 -3.37
C PRO A 91 27.42 -7.11 -2.26
#